data_AF-A0A8B8QHP5-F1
#
_entry.id   AF-A0A8B8QHP5-F1
#
_cell.length_a   1.000
_cell.length_b   1.000
_cell.length_c   1.000
_cell.angle_alpha   90.00
_cell.angle_beta   90.00
_cell.angle_gamma   90.00
#
_symmetry.space_group_name_H-M   'P 1'
#
loop_
_entity.id
_entity.type
_entity.pdbx_description
1 polymer ?
#
loop_
_entity_poly.entity_id
_entity_poly.type
_entity_poly.pdbx_seq_one_letter_code
_entity_poly.pdbx_strand_id
1 'polypeptide(L)'
;MEDSIQAMTPSPVESLVESIPVAAAANATVKFTPTTEGMVCAYLSLMFMALAPILVGSFKSIRHQTETRTRQRETGEQPETMTDKDAAIFPLIASCALFGFYILMKISPELVNMAVSCYFFILGAFAVCRVLQPVVHKFFPKRFNSTQYTLLFGSKMPTEIMVCQKFTHSDILAFLLSAALGVWYILSKHWIANNIFGLAFSLNGIELLPVNSVRIGCILLCGLFFYDVFWVFGTDVMVSVAKKFDAPIKIVFPQDFLVNGIWGKQMAMLGLGDIVVPGIFIAFLLRFDHSLKRKTHVYFWSCYMAYIFGLALTIGVMSYFKHAQPALLYLVPCCILVPAIVALIKGDMRALLKYRDHYPSDEATESPGPDSGSDDQDQKPVRAISTRSRSKKEV
;
A
#
# COMPACT_ATOMS: atom_id res chain seq x y z
N MET A 1 -31.39 -82.62 47.71
CA MET A 1 -30.37 -83.45 47.06
C MET A 1 -29.76 -82.58 45.97
N GLU A 2 -28.79 -81.73 46.33
CA GLU A 2 -27.35 -82.11 46.45
C GLU A 2 -26.84 -82.54 45.07
N ASP A 3 -25.83 -81.93 44.44
CA ASP A 3 -24.57 -81.37 44.95
C ASP A 3 -23.98 -80.46 43.85
N SER A 4 -23.52 -79.24 44.14
CA SER A 4 -22.17 -78.87 44.61
C SER A 4 -21.10 -78.67 43.50
N ILE A 5 -20.82 -77.38 43.25
CA ILE A 5 -19.50 -76.73 43.10
C ILE A 5 -18.55 -77.22 41.98
N GLN A 6 -18.32 -76.33 40.99
CA GLN A 6 -16.95 -75.85 40.73
C GLN A 6 -16.93 -74.45 40.10
N ALA A 7 -16.28 -73.52 40.82
CA ALA A 7 -15.98 -72.18 40.39
C ALA A 7 -14.93 -72.19 39.27
N MET A 8 -15.19 -71.45 38.19
CA MET A 8 -14.18 -71.12 37.19
C MET A 8 -14.17 -69.59 37.06
N THR A 9 -13.13 -69.00 37.60
CA THR A 9 -12.80 -67.57 37.53
C THR A 9 -12.76 -67.09 36.07
N PRO A 10 -13.40 -65.97 35.70
CA PRO A 10 -13.23 -65.40 34.38
C PRO A 10 -11.85 -64.75 34.26
N SER A 11 -11.18 -65.00 33.13
CA SER A 11 -9.92 -64.39 32.72
C SER A 11 -10.03 -62.86 32.59
N PRO A 12 -8.94 -62.10 32.81
CA PRO A 12 -9.01 -60.65 32.90
C PRO A 12 -8.96 -59.99 31.51
N VAL A 13 -10.07 -59.98 30.77
CA VAL A 13 -10.21 -59.13 29.56
C VAL A 13 -11.60 -58.48 29.41
N GLU A 14 -12.55 -58.73 30.31
CA GLU A 14 -13.96 -58.34 30.09
C GLU A 14 -14.54 -57.40 31.16
N SER A 15 -13.80 -56.36 31.55
CA SER A 15 -14.27 -55.37 32.54
C SER A 15 -13.98 -53.89 32.21
N LEU A 16 -13.95 -53.50 30.93
CA LEU A 16 -13.81 -52.07 30.54
C LEU A 16 -14.77 -51.61 29.43
N VAL A 17 -15.91 -52.26 29.26
CA VAL A 17 -16.93 -51.86 28.29
C VAL A 17 -18.27 -51.65 28.99
N GLU A 18 -18.38 -50.60 29.82
CA GLU A 18 -19.69 -50.08 30.22
C GLU A 18 -19.60 -48.59 30.64
N SER A 19 -19.59 -47.69 29.67
CA SER A 19 -20.13 -46.33 29.81
C SER A 19 -20.29 -45.68 28.42
N ILE A 20 -21.36 -46.04 27.71
CA ILE A 20 -21.79 -45.35 26.48
C ILE A 20 -23.19 -44.79 26.73
N PRO A 21 -23.39 -43.46 26.71
CA PRO A 21 -24.62 -42.90 26.19
C PRO A 21 -24.39 -42.55 24.71
N VAL A 22 -25.16 -43.22 23.86
CA VAL A 22 -25.34 -42.88 22.44
C VAL A 22 -26.09 -41.55 22.36
N ALA A 23 -25.42 -40.48 21.90
CA ALA A 23 -26.03 -39.35 21.18
C ALA A 23 -24.97 -38.31 20.77
N ALA A 24 -24.58 -38.30 19.49
CA ALA A 24 -24.33 -37.10 18.66
C ALA A 24 -23.49 -37.48 17.43
N ALA A 25 -24.15 -38.05 16.43
CA ALA A 25 -23.68 -37.91 15.06
C ALA A 25 -23.87 -36.44 14.64
N ALA A 26 -22.79 -35.66 14.66
CA ALA A 26 -22.73 -34.34 14.03
C ALA A 26 -21.28 -34.03 13.63
N ASN A 27 -20.95 -34.33 12.36
CA ASN A 27 -19.88 -33.74 11.55
C ASN A 27 -18.76 -32.99 12.30
N ALA A 28 -17.80 -33.72 12.83
CA ALA A 28 -16.48 -33.17 13.13
C ALA A 28 -15.79 -32.85 11.80
N THR A 29 -15.95 -31.61 11.33
CA THR A 29 -15.11 -31.07 10.26
C THR A 29 -13.69 -31.06 10.81
N VAL A 30 -12.87 -32.00 10.32
CA VAL A 30 -11.44 -32.08 10.67
C VAL A 30 -10.84 -30.70 10.45
N LYS A 31 -10.41 -30.07 11.55
CA LYS A 31 -9.71 -28.80 11.54
C LYS A 31 -8.32 -29.10 10.98
N PHE A 32 -8.20 -29.04 9.66
CA PHE A 32 -6.96 -29.35 8.94
C PHE A 32 -5.85 -28.47 9.50
N THR A 33 -4.78 -29.05 10.05
CA THR A 33 -3.59 -28.29 10.42
C THR A 33 -2.70 -28.16 9.18
N PRO A 34 -2.33 -26.94 8.78
CA PRO A 34 -1.52 -26.72 7.60
C PRO A 34 -0.16 -27.40 7.74
N THR A 35 0.33 -28.02 6.67
CA THR A 35 1.65 -28.63 6.65
C THR A 35 2.71 -27.55 6.89
N THR A 36 3.79 -27.90 7.61
CA THR A 36 4.87 -26.94 7.89
C THR A 36 5.48 -26.39 6.61
N GLU A 37 5.63 -27.24 5.58
CA GLU A 37 6.07 -26.86 4.25
C GLU A 37 5.11 -25.88 3.57
N GLY A 38 3.79 -26.10 3.69
CA GLY A 38 2.76 -25.22 3.15
C GLY A 38 2.75 -23.84 3.82
N MET A 39 2.92 -23.78 5.13
CA MET A 39 3.07 -22.51 5.86
C MET A 39 4.27 -21.71 5.39
N VAL A 40 5.44 -22.35 5.26
CA VAL A 40 6.66 -21.68 4.77
C VAL A 40 6.47 -21.18 3.33
N CYS A 41 5.89 -21.99 2.45
CA CYS A 41 5.57 -21.59 1.08
C CYS A 41 4.65 -20.36 1.04
N ALA A 42 3.61 -20.34 1.88
CA ALA A 42 2.70 -19.20 1.97
C ALA A 42 3.39 -17.93 2.46
N TYR A 43 4.21 -18.01 3.51
CA TYR A 43 4.94 -16.85 4.01
C TYR A 43 5.97 -16.31 3.01
N LEU A 44 6.67 -17.18 2.28
CA LEU A 44 7.58 -16.77 1.20
C LEU A 44 6.83 -16.08 0.05
N SER A 45 5.66 -16.60 -0.31
CA SER A 45 4.81 -16.01 -1.34
C SER A 45 4.30 -14.62 -0.94
N LEU A 46 3.88 -14.46 0.32
CA LEU A 46 3.50 -13.16 0.88
C LEU A 46 4.66 -12.17 0.90
N MET A 47 5.85 -12.62 1.28
CA MET A 47 7.05 -11.79 1.24
C MET A 47 7.33 -11.32 -0.19
N PHE A 48 7.32 -12.21 -1.18
CA PHE A 48 7.52 -11.82 -2.58
C PHE A 48 6.46 -10.80 -3.07
N MET A 49 5.18 -11.03 -2.73
CA MET A 49 4.09 -10.12 -3.07
C MET A 49 4.22 -8.76 -2.38
N ALA A 50 4.75 -8.69 -1.15
CA ALA A 50 4.99 -7.43 -0.46
C ALA A 50 6.15 -6.63 -1.07
N LEU A 51 7.16 -7.31 -1.60
CA LEU A 51 8.37 -6.69 -2.15
C LEU A 51 8.12 -6.00 -3.50
N ALA A 52 7.29 -6.59 -4.36
CA ALA A 52 6.97 -6.05 -5.68
C ALA A 52 6.43 -4.60 -5.68
N PRO A 53 5.39 -4.24 -4.91
CA PRO A 53 4.86 -2.87 -4.89
C PRO A 53 5.84 -1.89 -4.24
N ILE A 54 6.68 -2.32 -3.29
CA ILE A 54 7.71 -1.45 -2.71
C ILE A 54 8.74 -1.07 -3.76
N LEU A 55 9.25 -2.06 -4.51
CA LEU A 55 10.24 -1.84 -5.56
C LEU A 55 9.67 -0.93 -6.66
N VAL A 56 8.56 -1.35 -7.28
CA VAL A 56 7.94 -0.61 -8.39
C VAL A 56 7.44 0.75 -7.94
N GLY A 57 6.84 0.84 -6.76
CA GLY A 57 6.29 2.07 -6.19
C GLY A 57 7.37 3.09 -5.89
N SER A 58 8.53 2.64 -5.36
CA SER A 58 9.67 3.52 -5.09
C SER A 58 10.19 4.16 -6.39
N PHE A 59 10.40 3.36 -7.46
CA PHE A 59 10.84 3.91 -8.73
C PHE A 59 9.80 4.81 -9.40
N LYS A 60 8.51 4.44 -9.32
CA LYS A 60 7.42 5.29 -9.81
C LYS A 60 7.32 6.61 -9.03
N SER A 61 7.60 6.61 -7.73
CA SER A 61 7.61 7.81 -6.89
C SER A 61 8.61 8.86 -7.40
N ILE A 62 9.79 8.46 -7.92
CA ILE A 62 10.75 9.41 -8.55
C ILE A 62 10.13 10.08 -9.78
N ARG A 63 9.48 9.28 -10.64
CA ARG A 63 8.83 9.79 -11.86
C ARG A 63 7.70 10.74 -11.49
N HIS A 64 6.85 10.33 -10.55
CA HIS A 64 5.75 11.14 -10.06
C HIS A 64 6.26 12.47 -9.47
N GLN A 65 7.33 12.45 -8.68
CA GLN A 65 7.96 13.66 -8.17
C GLN A 65 8.46 14.59 -9.29
N THR A 66 9.02 14.04 -10.36
CA THR A 66 9.49 14.82 -11.51
C THR A 66 8.32 15.48 -12.24
N GLU A 67 7.21 14.76 -12.40
CA GLU A 67 5.96 15.27 -13.02
C GLU A 67 5.35 16.36 -12.13
N THR A 68 5.25 16.16 -10.82
CA THR A 68 4.71 17.13 -9.87
C THR A 68 5.55 18.41 -9.81
N ARG A 69 6.89 18.30 -9.86
CA ARG A 69 7.80 19.45 -9.94
C ARG A 69 7.61 20.24 -11.23
N THR A 70 7.34 19.57 -12.34
CA THR A 70 7.07 20.23 -13.63
C THR A 70 5.74 20.97 -13.57
N ARG A 71 4.69 20.33 -13.02
CA ARG A 71 3.39 20.96 -12.83
C ARG A 71 3.46 22.19 -11.92
N GLN A 72 4.20 22.13 -10.82
CA GLN A 72 4.40 23.29 -9.95
C GLN A 72 5.04 24.47 -10.70
N ARG A 73 6.01 24.22 -11.59
CA ARG A 73 6.62 25.30 -12.40
C ARG A 73 5.63 25.93 -13.38
N GLU A 74 4.64 25.18 -13.83
CA GLU A 74 3.63 25.63 -14.80
C GLU A 74 2.42 26.31 -14.13
N THR A 75 1.93 25.76 -13.01
CA THR A 75 0.69 26.21 -12.35
C THR A 75 0.92 26.98 -11.05
N GLY A 76 2.13 26.93 -10.48
CA GLY A 76 2.43 27.49 -9.16
C GLY A 76 1.81 26.74 -7.98
N GLU A 77 1.00 25.70 -8.22
CA GLU A 77 0.35 24.91 -7.18
C GLU A 77 1.38 24.06 -6.44
N GLN A 78 1.49 24.27 -5.12
CA GLN A 78 2.29 23.42 -4.27
C GLN A 78 1.58 22.08 -4.07
N PRO A 79 2.29 20.95 -4.18
CA PRO A 79 1.69 19.68 -3.87
C PRO A 79 1.52 19.54 -2.37
N GLU A 80 0.44 18.85 -2.01
CA GLU A 80 0.16 18.46 -0.65
C GLU A 80 1.28 17.53 -0.16
N THR A 81 2.00 17.98 0.88
CA THR A 81 3.01 17.17 1.56
C THR A 81 2.62 17.01 3.01
N MET A 82 2.97 15.87 3.61
CA MET A 82 2.67 15.61 5.01
C MET A 82 3.55 16.51 5.89
N THR A 83 2.96 17.19 6.88
CA THR A 83 3.68 18.00 7.89
C THR A 83 4.12 17.11 9.06
N ASP A 84 5.11 17.55 9.84
CA ASP A 84 5.51 16.90 11.11
C ASP A 84 4.31 16.67 12.05
N LYS A 85 3.41 17.67 12.12
CA LYS A 85 2.19 17.60 12.95
C LYS A 85 1.22 16.53 12.43
N ASP A 86 1.02 16.48 11.12
CA ASP A 86 0.14 15.50 10.48
C ASP A 86 0.65 14.07 10.73
N ALA A 87 1.97 13.88 10.62
CA ALA A 87 2.64 12.62 10.92
C ALA A 87 2.44 12.16 12.36
N ALA A 88 2.57 13.08 13.32
CA ALA A 88 2.45 12.77 14.75
C ALA A 88 1.00 12.49 15.18
N ILE A 89 0.03 13.14 14.52
CA ILE A 89 -1.41 12.94 14.79
C ILE A 89 -1.94 11.69 14.07
N PHE A 90 -1.25 11.20 13.04
CA PHE A 90 -1.68 10.03 12.26
C PHE A 90 -2.04 8.78 13.10
N PRO A 91 -1.22 8.33 14.08
CA PRO A 91 -1.59 7.20 14.94
C PRO A 91 -2.85 7.45 15.79
N LEU A 92 -3.09 8.70 16.20
CA LEU A 92 -4.28 9.08 16.96
C LEU A 92 -5.53 9.03 16.07
N ILE A 93 -5.46 9.58 14.86
CA ILE A 93 -6.55 9.48 13.88
C ILE A 93 -6.84 8.01 13.57
N ALA A 94 -5.81 7.21 13.33
CA ALA A 94 -5.95 5.77 13.10
C ALA A 94 -6.62 5.06 14.28
N SER A 95 -6.26 5.43 15.51
CA SER A 95 -6.86 4.87 16.73
C SER A 95 -8.34 5.21 16.86
N CYS A 96 -8.70 6.48 16.64
CA CYS A 96 -10.09 6.91 16.65
C CYS A 96 -10.90 6.22 15.53
N ALA A 97 -10.33 6.10 14.32
CA ALA A 97 -10.97 5.42 13.20
C ALA A 97 -11.16 3.92 13.48
N LEU A 98 -10.15 3.23 14.00
CA LEU A 98 -10.23 1.80 14.34
C LEU A 98 -11.27 1.55 15.43
N PHE A 99 -11.28 2.38 16.49
CA PHE A 99 -12.24 2.25 17.56
C PHE A 99 -13.68 2.56 17.10
N GLY A 100 -13.86 3.61 16.29
CA GLY A 100 -15.14 3.91 15.66
C GLY A 100 -15.61 2.75 14.77
N PHE A 101 -14.71 2.18 13.99
CA PHE A 101 -14.99 1.00 13.17
C PHE A 101 -15.38 -0.21 14.00
N TYR A 102 -14.70 -0.45 15.14
CA TYR A 102 -15.05 -1.51 16.08
C TYR A 102 -16.47 -1.37 16.62
N ILE A 103 -16.88 -0.15 16.99
CA ILE A 103 -18.26 0.12 17.43
C ILE A 103 -19.25 -0.19 16.30
N LEU A 104 -19.00 0.29 15.09
CA LEU A 104 -19.86 0.04 13.94
C LEU A 104 -19.99 -1.46 13.61
N MET A 105 -18.88 -2.20 13.68
CA MET A 105 -18.86 -3.66 13.49
C MET A 105 -19.59 -4.42 14.61
N LYS A 106 -19.72 -3.81 15.80
CA LYS A 106 -20.51 -4.37 16.91
C LYS A 106 -22.02 -4.13 16.72
N ILE A 107 -22.40 -3.03 16.09
CA ILE A 107 -23.81 -2.70 15.80
C ILE A 107 -24.34 -3.57 14.66
N SER A 108 -23.71 -3.54 13.49
CA SER A 108 -24.20 -4.25 12.31
C SER A 108 -23.05 -4.65 11.37
N PRO A 109 -22.44 -5.84 11.54
CA PRO A 109 -21.29 -6.25 10.73
C PRO A 109 -21.63 -6.40 9.25
N GLU A 110 -22.86 -6.79 8.90
CA GLU A 110 -23.29 -6.96 7.51
C GLU A 110 -23.34 -5.63 6.75
N LEU A 111 -23.97 -4.61 7.34
CA LEU A 111 -24.04 -3.27 6.76
C LEU A 111 -22.65 -2.69 6.55
N VAL A 112 -21.78 -2.84 7.55
CA VAL A 112 -20.40 -2.32 7.48
C VAL A 112 -19.61 -3.07 6.41
N ASN A 113 -19.64 -4.40 6.40
CA ASN A 113 -18.93 -5.19 5.37
C ASN A 113 -19.44 -4.87 3.96
N MET A 114 -20.76 -4.68 3.77
CA MET A 114 -21.32 -4.27 2.49
C MET A 114 -20.86 -2.85 2.09
N ALA A 115 -20.96 -1.88 3.00
CA ALA A 115 -20.55 -0.50 2.74
C ALA A 115 -19.05 -0.41 2.41
N VAL A 116 -18.22 -1.11 3.18
CA VAL A 116 -16.78 -1.15 2.96
C VAL A 116 -16.45 -1.89 1.66
N SER A 117 -17.13 -2.98 1.33
CA SER A 117 -16.95 -3.67 0.04
C SER A 117 -17.28 -2.76 -1.15
N CYS A 118 -18.36 -1.97 -1.07
CA CYS A 118 -18.72 -0.99 -2.10
C CYS A 118 -17.66 0.11 -2.22
N TYR A 119 -17.19 0.65 -1.09
CA TYR A 119 -16.13 1.65 -1.06
C TYR A 119 -14.83 1.13 -1.70
N PHE A 120 -14.40 -0.08 -1.33
CA PHE A 120 -13.20 -0.71 -1.89
C PHE A 120 -13.39 -1.14 -3.35
N PHE A 121 -14.60 -1.44 -3.80
CA PHE A 121 -14.87 -1.67 -5.22
C PHE A 121 -14.61 -0.40 -6.03
N ILE A 122 -15.15 0.75 -5.60
CA ILE A 122 -14.97 2.03 -6.30
C ILE A 122 -13.49 2.43 -6.29
N LEU A 123 -12.88 2.53 -5.11
CA LEU A 123 -11.48 2.91 -4.99
C LEU A 123 -10.54 1.89 -5.63
N GLY A 124 -10.87 0.60 -5.53
CA GLY A 124 -10.11 -0.48 -6.12
C GLY A 124 -10.14 -0.42 -7.64
N ALA A 125 -11.30 -0.11 -8.22
CA ALA A 125 -11.44 0.05 -9.66
C ALA A 125 -10.55 1.21 -10.17
N PHE A 126 -10.50 2.34 -9.46
CA PHE A 126 -9.57 3.43 -9.79
C PHE A 126 -8.11 3.03 -9.59
N ALA A 127 -7.80 2.36 -8.47
CA ALA A 127 -6.45 1.95 -8.15
C ALA A 127 -5.87 0.99 -9.21
N VAL A 128 -6.62 -0.06 -9.55
CA VAL A 128 -6.22 -1.05 -10.55
C VAL A 128 -6.16 -0.42 -11.95
N CYS A 129 -7.10 0.47 -12.30
CA CYS A 129 -7.08 1.19 -13.57
C CYS A 129 -5.76 1.98 -13.72
N ARG A 130 -5.36 2.74 -12.70
CA ARG A 130 -4.12 3.53 -12.71
C ARG A 130 -2.86 2.66 -12.85
N VAL A 131 -2.85 1.46 -12.26
CA VAL A 131 -1.76 0.50 -12.43
C VAL A 131 -1.75 -0.12 -13.83
N LEU A 132 -2.93 -0.40 -14.38
CA LEU A 132 -3.11 -1.08 -15.67
C LEU A 132 -2.89 -0.16 -16.87
N GLN A 133 -3.19 1.13 -16.74
CA GLN A 133 -3.07 2.15 -17.78
C GLN A 133 -1.71 2.14 -18.53
N PRO A 134 -0.53 2.22 -17.87
CA PRO A 134 0.75 2.18 -18.58
C PRO A 134 1.01 0.85 -19.30
N VAL A 135 0.47 -0.26 -18.80
CA VAL A 135 0.60 -1.59 -19.42
C VAL A 135 -0.24 -1.66 -20.69
N VAL A 136 -1.48 -1.19 -20.62
CA VAL A 136 -2.41 -1.13 -21.75
C VAL A 136 -1.86 -0.20 -22.84
N HIS A 137 -1.43 1.02 -22.51
CA HIS A 137 -0.84 1.93 -23.51
C HIS A 137 0.37 1.34 -24.25
N LYS A 138 1.17 0.49 -23.60
CA LYS A 138 2.31 -0.17 -24.24
C LYS A 138 1.88 -1.26 -25.23
N PHE A 139 0.73 -1.91 -24.99
CA PHE A 139 0.24 -3.01 -25.80
C PHE A 139 -0.51 -2.53 -27.06
N PHE A 140 -1.10 -1.33 -27.05
CA PHE A 140 -1.86 -0.81 -28.19
C PHE A 140 -1.01 0.06 -29.15
N PRO A 141 -1.20 -0.08 -30.48
CA PRO A 141 -0.47 0.72 -31.46
C PRO A 141 -0.85 2.20 -31.39
N LYS A 142 0.12 3.09 -31.62
CA LYS A 142 -0.02 4.57 -31.51
C LYS A 142 -1.25 5.14 -32.24
N ARG A 143 -1.73 4.50 -33.32
CA ARG A 143 -2.92 4.93 -34.08
C ARG A 143 -4.20 4.91 -33.25
N PHE A 144 -4.34 3.97 -32.32
CA PHE A 144 -5.53 3.86 -31.45
C PHE A 144 -5.45 4.83 -30.25
N ASN A 145 -4.28 5.43 -30.02
CA ASN A 145 -3.97 6.31 -28.90
C ASN A 145 -3.97 7.80 -29.29
N SER A 146 -4.31 8.12 -30.55
CA SER A 146 -4.25 9.49 -31.10
C SER A 146 -5.54 10.29 -30.97
N THR A 147 -6.69 9.67 -30.69
CA THR A 147 -7.96 10.37 -30.45
C THR A 147 -8.06 10.76 -28.98
N GLN A 148 -7.82 12.04 -28.70
CA GLN A 148 -8.00 12.63 -27.36
C GLN A 148 -9.45 13.11 -27.22
N TYR A 149 -10.24 12.45 -26.37
CA TYR A 149 -11.54 12.98 -25.97
C TYR A 149 -11.33 13.94 -24.81
N THR A 150 -11.83 15.16 -24.92
CA THR A 150 -11.81 16.14 -23.82
C THR A 150 -13.18 16.12 -23.18
N LEU A 151 -13.28 15.59 -21.95
CA LEU A 151 -14.48 15.80 -21.15
C LEU A 151 -14.41 17.21 -20.57
N LEU A 152 -15.37 18.05 -20.97
CA LEU A 152 -15.57 19.39 -20.44
C LEU A 152 -16.70 19.31 -19.40
N PHE A 153 -16.35 19.30 -18.12
CA PHE A 153 -17.33 19.50 -17.06
C PHE A 153 -17.46 21.01 -16.82
N GLY A 154 -18.59 21.60 -17.22
CA GLY A 154 -18.83 23.03 -17.05
C GLY A 154 -20.31 23.39 -17.14
N SER A 155 -20.80 24.16 -16.16
CA SER A 155 -22.07 24.89 -16.26
C SER A 155 -21.85 26.21 -17.01
N LYS A 156 -22.91 26.78 -17.60
CA LYS A 156 -22.90 27.98 -18.46
C LYS A 156 -22.60 29.30 -17.71
N MET A 157 -21.52 29.40 -16.93
CA MET A 157 -21.08 30.66 -16.32
C MET A 157 -19.58 30.91 -16.55
N PRO A 158 -19.13 32.17 -16.66
CA PRO A 158 -17.90 32.52 -17.38
C PRO A 158 -16.59 32.30 -16.59
N THR A 159 -16.67 31.83 -15.35
CA THR A 159 -15.51 31.80 -14.44
C THR A 159 -15.61 30.64 -13.46
N GLU A 160 -15.54 29.39 -13.92
CA GLU A 160 -15.11 28.27 -13.07
C GLU A 160 -14.29 27.24 -13.87
N ILE A 161 -13.40 26.58 -13.14
CA ILE A 161 -12.29 25.73 -13.59
C ILE A 161 -12.76 24.71 -14.62
N MET A 162 -12.31 24.86 -15.88
CA MET A 162 -12.45 23.82 -16.88
C MET A 162 -11.58 22.63 -16.47
N VAL A 163 -12.17 21.63 -15.82
CA VAL A 163 -11.52 20.33 -15.60
C VAL A 163 -11.49 19.61 -16.95
N CYS A 164 -10.51 19.93 -17.78
CA CYS A 164 -10.25 19.28 -19.06
C CYS A 164 -9.58 17.93 -18.82
N GLN A 165 -10.36 16.88 -18.57
CA GLN A 165 -9.78 15.54 -18.47
C GLN A 165 -9.70 14.91 -19.85
N LYS A 166 -8.47 14.70 -20.33
CA LYS A 166 -8.18 14.03 -21.59
C LYS A 166 -8.24 12.53 -21.37
N PHE A 167 -9.10 11.84 -22.10
CA PHE A 167 -9.21 10.38 -22.07
C PHE A 167 -8.93 9.79 -23.44
N THR A 168 -8.22 8.67 -23.42
CA THR A 168 -7.90 7.86 -24.59
C THR A 168 -8.73 6.57 -24.57
N HIS A 169 -8.90 5.91 -25.72
CA HIS A 169 -9.62 4.62 -25.78
C HIS A 169 -9.00 3.54 -24.85
N SER A 170 -7.69 3.58 -24.68
CA SER A 170 -6.92 2.73 -23.77
C SER A 170 -7.29 2.96 -22.29
N ASP A 171 -7.64 4.19 -21.91
CA ASP A 171 -8.07 4.52 -20.54
C ASP A 171 -9.46 3.94 -20.26
N ILE A 172 -10.37 4.02 -21.24
CA ILE A 172 -11.70 3.42 -21.16
C ILE A 172 -11.58 1.89 -21.04
N LEU A 173 -10.71 1.27 -21.83
CA LEU A 173 -10.48 -0.17 -21.75
C LEU A 173 -9.88 -0.58 -20.39
N ALA A 174 -8.90 0.16 -19.89
CA ALA A 174 -8.31 -0.10 -18.57
C ALA A 174 -9.37 0.01 -17.45
N PHE A 175 -10.27 1.00 -17.56
CA PHE A 175 -11.39 1.16 -16.61
C PHE A 175 -12.37 -0.01 -16.69
N LEU A 176 -12.77 -0.44 -17.89
CA LEU A 176 -13.67 -1.58 -18.07
C LEU A 176 -13.08 -2.89 -17.51
N LEU A 177 -11.80 -3.16 -17.79
CA LEU A 177 -11.10 -4.32 -17.23
C LEU A 177 -11.03 -4.28 -15.71
N SER A 178 -10.76 -3.09 -15.15
CA SER A 178 -10.72 -2.87 -13.72
C SER A 178 -12.08 -3.07 -13.05
N ALA A 179 -13.16 -2.54 -13.66
CA ALA A 179 -14.52 -2.74 -13.19
C ALA A 179 -14.94 -4.21 -13.23
N ALA A 180 -14.59 -4.94 -14.31
CA ALA A 180 -14.85 -6.37 -14.41
C ALA A 180 -14.16 -7.17 -13.30
N LEU A 181 -12.90 -6.85 -12.95
CA LEU A 181 -12.19 -7.45 -11.81
C LEU A 181 -12.89 -7.14 -10.48
N GLY A 182 -13.42 -5.93 -10.31
CA GLY A 182 -14.18 -5.57 -9.12
C GLY A 182 -15.49 -6.31 -8.98
N VAL A 183 -16.24 -6.50 -10.09
CA VAL A 183 -17.47 -7.29 -10.09
C VAL A 183 -17.16 -8.74 -9.75
N TRP A 184 -16.08 -9.30 -10.31
CA TRP A 184 -15.61 -10.65 -9.98
C TRP A 184 -15.26 -10.78 -8.49
N TYR A 185 -14.62 -9.78 -7.90
CA TYR A 185 -14.34 -9.76 -6.46
C TYR A 185 -15.63 -9.75 -5.62
N ILE A 186 -16.61 -8.91 -5.95
CA ILE A 186 -17.88 -8.84 -5.19
C ILE A 186 -18.63 -10.18 -5.25
N LEU A 187 -18.67 -10.81 -6.43
CA LEU A 187 -19.42 -12.06 -6.61
C LEU A 187 -18.72 -13.27 -6.00
N SER A 188 -17.40 -13.38 -6.15
CA SER A 188 -16.68 -14.60 -5.80
C SER A 188 -15.80 -14.48 -4.56
N LYS A 189 -15.48 -13.27 -4.11
CA LYS A 189 -14.55 -12.97 -3.01
C LYS A 189 -13.22 -13.74 -3.10
N HIS A 190 -12.75 -14.00 -4.32
CA HIS A 190 -11.53 -14.76 -4.52
C HIS A 190 -10.30 -14.01 -3.99
N TRP A 191 -9.43 -14.77 -3.34
CA TRP A 191 -8.18 -14.25 -2.76
C TRP A 191 -7.24 -13.64 -3.81
N ILE A 192 -7.29 -14.10 -5.07
CA ILE A 192 -6.50 -13.54 -6.18
C ILE A 192 -6.96 -12.11 -6.49
N ALA A 193 -8.27 -11.90 -6.67
CA ALA A 193 -8.83 -10.58 -6.93
C ALA A 193 -8.55 -9.63 -5.75
N ASN A 194 -8.70 -10.14 -4.51
CA ASN A 194 -8.29 -9.44 -3.30
C ASN A 194 -6.82 -8.99 -3.34
N ASN A 195 -5.90 -9.88 -3.71
CA ASN A 195 -4.48 -9.56 -3.79
C ASN A 195 -4.17 -8.57 -4.91
N ILE A 196 -4.86 -8.63 -6.06
CA ILE A 196 -4.71 -7.62 -7.12
C ILE A 196 -5.09 -6.24 -6.60
N PHE A 197 -6.21 -6.11 -5.87
CA PHE A 197 -6.58 -4.86 -5.22
C PHE A 197 -5.55 -4.43 -4.17
N GLY A 198 -5.13 -5.34 -3.29
CA GLY A 198 -4.13 -5.06 -2.27
C GLY A 198 -2.79 -4.57 -2.84
N LEU A 199 -2.30 -5.21 -3.91
CA LEU A 199 -1.09 -4.79 -4.62
C LEU A 199 -1.26 -3.44 -5.30
N ALA A 200 -2.42 -3.18 -5.93
CA ALA A 200 -2.71 -1.89 -6.55
C ALA A 200 -2.80 -0.76 -5.51
N PHE A 201 -3.47 -0.97 -4.38
CA PHE A 201 -3.50 -0.02 -3.27
C PHE A 201 -2.11 0.19 -2.68
N SER A 202 -1.33 -0.87 -2.51
CA SER A 202 0.03 -0.74 -1.98
C SER A 202 0.92 0.09 -2.91
N LEU A 203 0.86 -0.18 -4.21
CA LEU A 203 1.63 0.54 -5.21
C LEU A 203 1.24 2.02 -5.26
N ASN A 204 -0.06 2.31 -5.31
CA ASN A 204 -0.56 3.68 -5.35
C ASN A 204 -0.28 4.42 -4.03
N GLY A 205 -0.36 3.76 -2.88
CA GLY A 205 -0.02 4.35 -1.59
C GLY A 205 1.44 4.80 -1.53
N ILE A 206 2.37 3.96 -2.01
CA ILE A 206 3.80 4.29 -2.04
C ILE A 206 4.13 5.38 -3.08
N GLU A 207 3.41 5.40 -4.20
CA GLU A 207 3.57 6.41 -5.26
C GLU A 207 3.03 7.79 -4.85
N LEU A 208 1.83 7.83 -4.24
CA LEU A 208 1.02 9.05 -4.06
C LEU A 208 1.16 9.73 -2.69
N LEU A 209 1.69 9.04 -1.67
CA LEU A 209 1.87 9.62 -0.33
C LEU A 209 3.36 9.93 -0.08
N PRO A 210 3.93 10.99 -0.71
CA PRO A 210 5.33 11.31 -0.54
C PRO A 210 5.58 11.87 0.86
N VAL A 211 6.37 11.13 1.65
CA VAL A 211 7.11 11.73 2.78
C VAL A 211 8.18 12.64 2.20
N ASN A 212 8.26 13.88 2.70
CA ASN A 212 9.14 14.94 2.18
C ASN A 212 10.44 15.10 2.99
N SER A 213 10.56 14.47 4.16
CA SER A 213 11.74 14.54 5.03
C SER A 213 11.92 13.27 5.85
N VAL A 214 13.17 12.97 6.22
CA VAL A 214 13.50 11.80 7.05
C VAL A 214 12.86 11.91 8.44
N ARG A 215 12.74 13.13 8.98
CA ARG A 215 12.13 13.38 10.30
C ARG A 215 10.68 12.93 10.32
N ILE A 216 9.92 13.33 9.29
CA ILE A 216 8.51 12.98 9.11
C ILE A 216 8.35 11.47 8.96
N GLY A 217 9.22 10.85 8.16
CA GLY A 217 9.26 9.39 8.03
C GLY A 217 9.51 8.68 9.36
N CYS A 218 10.49 9.14 10.15
CA CYS A 218 10.78 8.58 11.48
C CYS A 218 9.63 8.80 12.48
N ILE A 219 9.03 9.98 12.51
CA ILE A 219 7.88 10.28 13.39
C ILE A 219 6.71 9.35 13.04
N LEU A 220 6.38 9.22 11.76
CA LEU A 220 5.30 8.34 11.29
C LEU A 220 5.57 6.87 11.67
N LEU A 221 6.77 6.35 11.37
CA LEU A 221 7.13 4.97 11.66
C LEU A 221 7.16 4.67 13.16
N CYS A 222 7.76 5.55 13.97
CA CYS A 222 7.78 5.40 15.41
C CYS A 222 6.37 5.51 16.02
N GLY A 223 5.54 6.44 15.53
CA GLY A 223 4.16 6.57 15.96
C GLY A 223 3.34 5.31 15.67
N LEU A 224 3.52 4.73 14.48
CA LEU A 224 2.84 3.49 14.09
C LEU A 224 3.38 2.25 14.78
N PHE A 225 4.67 2.23 15.15
CA PHE A 225 5.23 1.21 16.03
C PHE A 225 4.48 1.14 17.37
N PHE A 226 4.31 2.28 18.05
CA PHE A 226 3.59 2.30 19.33
C PHE A 226 2.10 1.99 19.16
N TYR A 227 1.49 2.48 18.08
CA TYR A 227 0.10 2.15 17.72
C TYR A 227 -0.12 0.64 17.59
N ASP A 228 0.72 -0.05 16.82
CA ASP A 228 0.58 -1.48 16.54
C ASP A 228 0.78 -2.29 17.83
N VAL A 229 1.79 -1.93 18.64
CA VAL A 229 2.01 -2.55 19.96
C VAL A 229 0.80 -2.37 20.88
N PHE A 230 0.25 -1.16 20.97
CA PHE A 230 -0.90 -0.87 21.82
C PHE A 230 -2.16 -1.64 21.38
N TRP A 231 -2.49 -1.61 20.08
CA TRP A 231 -3.72 -2.23 19.59
C TRP A 231 -3.64 -3.75 19.44
N VAL A 232 -2.44 -4.32 19.27
CA VAL A 232 -2.26 -5.78 19.21
C VAL A 232 -2.15 -6.41 20.59
N PHE A 233 -1.37 -5.82 21.51
CA PHE A 233 -1.15 -6.41 22.85
C PHE A 233 -2.03 -5.81 23.95
N GLY A 234 -2.41 -4.54 23.83
CA GLY A 234 -3.14 -3.83 24.87
C GLY A 234 -4.65 -4.06 24.86
N THR A 235 -5.26 -4.39 23.71
CA THR A 235 -6.73 -4.53 23.59
C THR A 235 -7.14 -5.63 22.61
N ASP A 236 -8.33 -6.20 22.78
CA ASP A 236 -8.92 -7.18 21.85
C ASP A 236 -9.55 -6.57 20.59
N VAL A 237 -9.49 -5.24 20.44
CA VAL A 237 -10.20 -4.51 19.39
C VAL A 237 -9.69 -4.90 18.00
N MET A 238 -8.37 -4.90 17.81
CA MET A 238 -7.76 -5.22 16.52
C MET A 238 -8.08 -6.65 16.07
N VAL A 239 -8.00 -7.61 16.99
CA VAL A 239 -8.34 -9.01 16.71
C VAL A 239 -9.83 -9.19 16.42
N SER A 240 -10.70 -8.48 17.16
CA SER A 240 -12.15 -8.52 16.97
C SER A 240 -12.57 -7.95 15.62
N VAL A 241 -11.97 -6.83 15.21
CA VAL A 241 -12.18 -6.23 13.90
C VAL A 241 -11.67 -7.19 12.82
N ALA A 242 -10.45 -7.70 12.94
CA ALA A 242 -9.83 -8.56 11.93
C ALA A 242 -10.61 -9.86 11.66
N LYS A 243 -11.32 -10.41 12.67
CA LYS A 243 -12.15 -11.61 12.53
C LYS A 243 -13.48 -11.37 11.83
N LYS A 244 -14.08 -10.20 12.02
CA LYS A 244 -15.40 -9.87 11.46
C LYS A 244 -15.32 -9.13 10.12
N PHE A 245 -14.15 -8.58 9.82
CA PHE A 245 -13.92 -7.74 8.67
C PHE A 245 -13.53 -8.56 7.43
N ASP A 246 -14.32 -8.41 6.36
CA ASP A 246 -14.15 -9.15 5.11
C ASP A 246 -14.10 -8.20 3.91
N ALA A 247 -12.98 -7.47 3.78
CA ALA A 247 -12.70 -6.59 2.65
C ALA A 247 -11.20 -6.56 2.29
N PRO A 248 -10.82 -5.98 1.13
CA PRO A 248 -9.49 -6.13 0.56
C PRO A 248 -8.47 -5.16 1.17
N ILE A 249 -8.24 -5.29 2.48
CA ILE A 249 -7.28 -4.51 3.27
C ILE A 249 -6.02 -5.34 3.61
N LYS A 250 -5.93 -6.57 3.12
CA LYS A 250 -4.82 -7.49 3.39
C LYS A 250 -4.46 -8.29 2.16
N ILE A 251 -3.20 -8.68 2.05
CA ILE A 251 -2.76 -9.69 1.08
C ILE A 251 -2.84 -11.04 1.77
N VAL A 252 -3.39 -12.02 1.06
CA VAL A 252 -3.60 -13.37 1.59
C VAL A 252 -3.02 -14.44 0.68
N PHE A 253 -2.53 -15.53 1.26
CA PHE A 253 -2.09 -16.68 0.49
C PHE A 253 -2.44 -17.99 1.20
N PRO A 254 -2.93 -19.02 0.49
CA PRO A 254 -3.33 -20.27 1.12
C PRO A 254 -2.13 -20.99 1.74
N GLN A 255 -2.19 -21.24 3.06
CA GLN A 255 -1.20 -22.06 3.78
C GLN A 255 -1.22 -23.51 3.32
N ASP A 256 -2.39 -23.98 2.90
CA ASP A 256 -2.58 -25.35 2.40
C ASP A 256 -2.32 -25.46 0.89
N PHE A 257 -1.59 -24.52 0.27
CA PHE A 257 -1.39 -24.48 -1.17
C PHE A 257 -0.81 -25.79 -1.73
N LEU A 258 0.10 -26.43 -1.01
CA LEU A 258 0.72 -27.68 -1.45
C LEU A 258 -0.25 -28.88 -1.44
N VAL A 259 -1.35 -28.80 -0.67
CA VAL A 259 -2.32 -29.91 -0.53
C VAL A 259 -3.61 -29.62 -1.29
N ASN A 260 -4.16 -28.42 -1.13
CA ASN A 260 -5.45 -27.99 -1.68
C ASN A 260 -5.32 -27.02 -2.86
N GLY A 261 -4.09 -26.69 -3.27
CA GLY A 261 -3.83 -25.78 -4.38
C GLY A 261 -4.42 -24.39 -4.15
N ILE A 262 -4.95 -23.83 -5.23
CA ILE A 262 -5.56 -22.49 -5.29
C ILE A 262 -6.83 -22.39 -4.42
N TRP A 263 -7.41 -23.52 -4.02
CA TRP A 263 -8.68 -23.62 -3.26
C TRP A 263 -8.46 -23.87 -1.76
N GLY A 264 -7.24 -23.64 -1.25
CA GLY A 264 -6.95 -23.74 0.18
C GLY A 264 -7.86 -22.85 1.04
N LYS A 265 -8.23 -23.35 2.23
CA LYS A 265 -9.17 -22.66 3.13
C LYS A 265 -8.48 -21.83 4.21
N GLN A 266 -7.27 -22.21 4.62
CA GLN A 266 -6.48 -21.45 5.58
C GLN A 266 -5.58 -20.47 4.86
N MET A 267 -5.73 -19.19 5.19
CA MET A 267 -5.00 -18.11 4.55
C MET A 267 -4.01 -17.49 5.53
N ALA A 268 -2.74 -17.47 5.16
CA ALA A 268 -1.79 -16.55 5.76
C ALA A 268 -2.15 -15.13 5.31
N MET A 269 -1.94 -14.15 6.18
CA MET A 269 -2.33 -12.76 5.90
C MET A 269 -1.20 -11.80 6.26
N LEU A 270 -1.07 -10.74 5.46
CA LEU A 270 -0.19 -9.61 5.71
C LEU A 270 -0.96 -8.31 5.50
N GLY A 271 -0.86 -7.37 6.45
CA GLY A 271 -1.55 -6.11 6.37
C GLY A 271 -0.98 -5.19 5.29
N LEU A 272 -1.83 -4.44 4.60
CA LEU A 272 -1.34 -3.44 3.63
C LEU A 272 -0.54 -2.32 4.31
N GLY A 273 -0.87 -1.99 5.57
CA GLY A 273 -0.13 -1.01 6.36
C GLY A 273 1.34 -1.40 6.55
N ASP A 274 1.62 -2.68 6.77
CA ASP A 274 2.98 -3.22 6.96
C ASP A 274 3.84 -3.11 5.69
N ILE A 275 3.20 -3.03 4.52
CA ILE A 275 3.85 -2.88 3.22
C ILE A 275 4.01 -1.41 2.87
N VAL A 276 2.91 -0.65 2.96
CA VAL A 276 2.83 0.74 2.50
C VAL A 276 3.64 1.68 3.39
N VAL A 277 3.53 1.54 4.72
CA VAL A 277 4.14 2.50 5.65
C VAL A 277 5.67 2.44 5.57
N PRO A 278 6.34 1.27 5.71
CA PRO A 278 7.77 1.17 5.44
C PRO A 278 8.11 1.47 3.98
N GLY A 279 7.25 1.07 3.03
CA GLY A 279 7.42 1.30 1.60
C GLY A 279 7.56 2.79 1.23
N ILE A 280 6.74 3.66 1.83
CA ILE A 280 6.82 5.12 1.64
C ILE A 280 8.18 5.66 2.13
N PHE A 281 8.68 5.16 3.26
CA PHE A 281 9.99 5.56 3.78
C PHE A 281 11.14 5.07 2.88
N ILE A 282 11.06 3.84 2.38
CA ILE A 282 12.02 3.28 1.41
C ILE A 282 12.01 4.12 0.11
N ALA A 283 10.82 4.51 -0.38
CA ALA A 283 10.68 5.37 -1.55
C ALA A 283 11.27 6.77 -1.32
N PHE A 284 11.16 7.32 -0.10
CA PHE A 284 11.85 8.54 0.28
C PHE A 284 13.38 8.39 0.23
N LEU A 285 13.93 7.30 0.77
CA LEU A 285 15.38 7.04 0.73
C LEU A 285 15.91 6.91 -0.70
N LEU A 286 15.11 6.36 -1.63
CA LEU A 286 15.46 6.33 -3.05
C LEU A 286 15.53 7.74 -3.67
N ARG A 287 14.59 8.62 -3.30
CA ARG A 287 14.61 10.03 -3.73
C ARG A 287 15.82 10.75 -3.15
N PHE A 288 16.17 10.48 -1.90
CA PHE A 288 17.41 10.97 -1.28
C PHE A 288 18.68 10.48 -2.01
N ASP A 289 18.79 9.18 -2.31
CA ASP A 289 19.91 8.63 -3.09
C ASP A 289 20.07 9.36 -4.44
N HIS A 290 18.96 9.62 -5.13
CA HIS A 290 18.97 10.35 -6.39
C HIS A 290 19.43 11.81 -6.22
N SER A 291 19.06 12.46 -5.10
CA SER A 291 19.48 13.83 -4.78
C SER A 291 20.99 13.97 -4.59
N LEU A 292 21.67 12.93 -4.10
CA LEU A 292 23.12 12.92 -3.90
C LEU A 292 23.93 12.85 -5.20
N LYS A 293 23.29 12.57 -6.35
CA LYS A 293 23.92 12.48 -7.69
C LYS A 293 25.08 11.48 -7.79
N ARG A 294 25.18 10.51 -6.87
CA ARG A 294 26.25 9.49 -6.84
C ARG A 294 26.01 8.30 -7.78
N LYS A 295 24.90 8.28 -8.52
CA LYS A 295 24.43 7.17 -9.41
C LYS A 295 24.32 5.80 -8.73
N THR A 296 24.32 5.76 -7.40
CA THR A 296 24.17 4.56 -6.57
C THR A 296 22.95 4.70 -5.68
N HIS A 297 22.17 3.63 -5.53
CA HIS A 297 20.97 3.60 -4.69
C HIS A 297 21.24 2.90 -3.36
N VAL A 298 22.21 3.39 -2.58
CA VAL A 298 22.71 2.67 -1.40
C VAL A 298 21.72 2.75 -0.23
N TYR A 299 21.10 3.89 0.00
CA TYR A 299 20.10 4.04 1.06
C TYR A 299 18.84 3.25 0.75
N PHE A 300 18.40 3.23 -0.51
CA PHE A 300 17.31 2.41 -0.98
C PHE A 300 17.59 0.91 -0.76
N TRP A 301 18.71 0.39 -1.31
CA TRP A 301 19.00 -1.04 -1.21
C TRP A 301 19.26 -1.49 0.23
N SER A 302 19.95 -0.67 1.04
CA SER A 302 20.16 -1.00 2.46
C SER A 302 18.86 -1.08 3.25
N CYS A 303 17.96 -0.11 3.10
CA CYS A 303 16.66 -0.14 3.78
C CYS A 303 15.71 -1.20 3.22
N TYR A 304 15.76 -1.47 1.91
CA TYR A 304 14.98 -2.53 1.27
C TYR A 304 15.40 -3.93 1.76
N MET A 305 16.71 -4.17 1.90
CA MET A 305 17.22 -5.39 2.53
C MET A 305 16.87 -5.46 4.02
N ALA A 306 16.90 -4.33 4.74
CA ALA A 306 16.46 -4.27 6.14
C ALA A 306 14.97 -4.61 6.30
N TYR A 307 14.12 -4.20 5.36
CA TYR A 307 12.71 -4.57 5.33
C TYR A 307 12.52 -6.08 5.10
N ILE A 308 13.25 -6.67 4.14
CA ILE A 308 13.22 -8.14 3.91
C ILE A 308 13.62 -8.88 5.19
N PHE A 309 14.71 -8.45 5.83
CA PHE A 309 15.17 -9.06 7.07
C PHE A 309 14.16 -8.89 8.20
N GLY A 310 13.58 -7.70 8.38
CA GLY A 310 12.56 -7.45 9.38
C GLY A 310 11.30 -8.31 9.17
N LEU A 311 10.86 -8.50 7.92
CA LEU A 311 9.73 -9.36 7.59
C LEU A 311 10.06 -10.85 7.81
N ALA A 312 11.29 -11.27 7.50
CA ALA A 312 11.73 -12.63 7.83
C ALA A 312 11.75 -12.86 9.36
N LEU A 313 12.18 -11.84 10.12
CA LEU A 313 12.16 -11.88 11.58
C LEU A 313 10.74 -11.97 12.13
N THR A 314 9.78 -11.18 11.63
CA THR A 314 8.36 -11.28 12.06
C THR A 314 7.83 -12.69 11.85
N ILE A 315 8.05 -13.26 10.65
CA ILE A 315 7.61 -14.62 10.31
C ILE A 315 8.28 -15.65 11.22
N GLY A 316 9.59 -15.54 11.44
CA GLY A 316 10.34 -16.46 12.29
C GLY A 316 9.86 -16.45 13.75
N VAL A 317 9.64 -15.26 14.30
CA VAL A 317 9.15 -15.11 15.68
C VAL A 317 7.70 -15.61 15.78
N MET A 318 6.82 -15.25 14.85
CA MET A 318 5.44 -15.76 14.83
C MET A 318 5.39 -17.29 14.71
N SER A 319 6.30 -17.89 13.94
CA SER A 319 6.40 -19.35 13.78
C SER A 319 6.86 -20.03 15.07
N TYR A 320 7.80 -19.42 15.80
CA TYR A 320 8.32 -19.95 17.06
C TYR A 320 7.29 -19.84 18.19
N PHE A 321 6.69 -18.65 18.38
CA PHE A 321 5.78 -18.38 19.49
C PHE A 321 4.34 -18.84 19.23
N LYS A 322 3.98 -19.18 17.98
CA LYS A 322 2.60 -19.57 17.57
C LYS A 322 1.51 -18.56 17.99
N HIS A 323 1.91 -17.31 18.20
CA HIS A 323 1.03 -16.20 18.55
C HIS A 323 1.24 -15.07 17.53
N ALA A 324 0.13 -14.42 17.16
CA ALA A 324 0.19 -13.25 16.28
C ALA A 324 0.85 -12.10 17.05
N GLN A 325 1.80 -11.44 16.39
CA GLN A 325 2.55 -10.31 16.93
C GLN A 325 2.46 -9.13 15.97
N PRO A 326 2.58 -7.88 16.47
CA PRO A 326 2.60 -6.69 15.63
C PRO A 326 3.80 -6.74 14.67
N ALA A 327 3.56 -6.61 13.37
CA ALA A 327 4.63 -6.72 12.37
C ALA A 327 5.57 -5.52 12.42
N LEU A 328 5.03 -4.33 12.70
CA LEU A 328 5.81 -3.09 12.79
C LEU A 328 6.81 -3.11 13.95
N LEU A 329 6.60 -3.95 14.97
CA LEU A 329 7.53 -4.14 16.09
C LEU A 329 8.94 -4.49 15.64
N TYR A 330 9.06 -5.28 14.55
CA TYR A 330 10.34 -5.73 14.03
C TYR A 330 10.76 -4.95 12.77
N LEU A 331 9.80 -4.58 11.92
CA LEU A 331 10.07 -3.82 10.70
C LEU A 331 10.60 -2.42 10.97
N VAL A 332 9.98 -1.67 11.88
CA VAL A 332 10.32 -0.26 12.13
C VAL A 332 11.76 -0.09 12.62
N PRO A 333 12.24 -0.84 13.64
CA PRO A 333 13.63 -0.75 14.08
C PRO A 333 14.61 -1.05 12.94
N CYS A 334 14.37 -2.09 12.14
CA CYS A 334 15.24 -2.44 11.01
C CYS A 334 15.25 -1.33 9.95
N CYS A 335 14.10 -0.81 9.56
CA CYS A 335 13.97 0.21 8.52
C CYS A 335 14.52 1.58 8.93
N ILE A 336 14.58 1.92 10.23
CA ILE A 336 15.18 3.17 10.70
C ILE A 336 16.69 2.99 10.98
N LEU A 337 17.05 1.93 11.70
CA LEU A 337 18.41 1.75 12.23
C LEU A 337 19.43 1.47 11.13
N VAL A 338 19.11 0.60 10.16
CA VAL A 338 20.04 0.24 9.09
C VAL A 338 20.45 1.45 8.24
N PRO A 339 19.52 2.25 7.65
CA PRO A 339 19.92 3.42 6.88
C PRO A 339 20.58 4.49 7.74
N ALA A 340 20.23 4.61 9.03
CA ALA A 340 20.92 5.51 9.95
C ALA A 340 22.39 5.09 10.17
N ILE A 341 22.66 3.81 10.39
CA ILE A 341 24.02 3.28 10.50
C ILE A 341 24.80 3.51 9.19
N VAL A 342 24.18 3.23 8.04
CA VAL A 342 24.82 3.47 6.73
C VAL A 342 25.15 4.96 6.54
N ALA A 343 24.24 5.86 6.94
CA ALA A 343 24.47 7.30 6.88
C ALA A 343 25.57 7.78 7.83
N LEU A 344 25.70 7.13 8.98
CA LEU A 344 26.78 7.39 9.93
C LEU A 344 28.14 6.96 9.37
N ILE A 345 28.23 5.75 8.82
CA ILE A 345 29.46 5.20 8.22
C ILE A 345 29.90 6.02 7.01
N LYS A 346 28.95 6.49 6.18
CA LYS A 346 29.24 7.30 5.00
C LYS A 346 29.45 8.79 5.28
N GLY A 347 29.13 9.26 6.48
CA GLY A 347 29.19 10.68 6.83
C GLY A 347 28.08 11.55 6.23
N ASP A 348 27.01 10.96 5.68
CA ASP A 348 25.90 11.70 5.07
C ASP A 348 24.79 12.07 6.08
N MET A 349 24.97 11.80 7.37
CA MET A 349 23.92 12.00 8.39
C MET A 349 23.31 13.41 8.37
N ARG A 350 24.15 14.45 8.25
CA ARG A 350 23.66 15.84 8.15
C ARG A 350 22.90 16.09 6.85
N ALA A 351 23.35 15.50 5.74
CA ALA A 351 22.67 15.62 4.46
C ALA A 351 21.30 14.93 4.51
N LEU A 352 21.22 13.73 5.10
CA LEU A 352 19.97 12.99 5.29
C LEU A 352 18.97 13.76 6.16
N LEU A 353 19.43 14.35 7.27
CA LEU A 353 18.58 15.12 8.19
C LEU A 353 18.13 16.48 7.64
N LYS A 354 18.94 17.11 6.77
CA LYS A 354 18.60 18.38 6.12
C LYS A 354 17.81 18.17 4.83
N TYR A 355 17.83 16.96 4.26
CA TYR A 355 17.13 16.67 3.03
C TYR A 355 15.62 16.90 3.21
N ARG A 356 15.11 17.82 2.40
CA ARG A 356 13.69 18.06 2.16
C ARG A 356 13.48 18.00 0.67
N ASP A 357 12.49 17.24 0.24
CA ASP A 357 12.00 17.28 -1.14
C ASP A 357 11.51 18.72 -1.41
N HIS A 358 12.37 19.54 -2.03
CA HIS A 358 12.07 20.95 -2.28
C HIS A 358 10.95 21.07 -3.31
N TYR A 359 9.79 21.50 -2.84
CA TYR A 359 8.94 22.43 -3.57
C TYR A 359 9.36 23.81 -3.05
N PRO A 360 10.00 24.67 -3.86
CA PRO A 360 10.45 25.96 -3.37
C PRO A 360 9.22 26.82 -3.07
N SER A 361 9.03 27.04 -1.78
CA SER A 361 8.17 28.06 -1.19
C SER A 361 8.84 28.41 0.12
N ASP A 362 9.03 29.70 0.32
CA ASP A 362 9.58 30.32 1.53
C ASP A 362 11.10 30.15 1.70
N GLU A 363 11.87 30.80 0.82
CA GLU A 363 13.15 31.47 1.16
C GLU A 363 13.68 32.21 -0.10
N ALA A 364 12.98 33.29 -0.46
CA ALA A 364 13.54 34.35 -1.30
C ALA A 364 13.15 35.69 -0.66
N THR A 365 13.66 35.91 0.54
CA THR A 365 13.68 37.23 1.18
C THR A 365 15.10 37.50 1.66
N GLU A 366 16.02 37.66 0.71
CA GLU A 366 17.17 38.53 0.90
C GLU A 366 17.28 39.40 -0.36
N SER A 367 16.53 40.50 -0.33
CA SER A 367 16.86 41.70 -1.09
C SER A 367 18.15 42.30 -0.53
N PRO A 368 19.10 42.72 -1.36
CA PRO A 368 19.89 43.89 -1.06
C PRO A 368 19.14 45.11 -1.63
N GLY A 369 18.83 46.06 -0.74
CA GLY A 369 18.33 47.39 -1.07
C GLY A 369 19.38 48.28 -1.75
N PRO A 370 19.06 49.57 -1.94
CA PRO A 370 19.20 50.29 -3.19
C PRO A 370 20.59 50.90 -3.38
N ASP A 371 21.00 51.08 -4.64
CA ASP A 371 21.92 52.15 -4.98
C ASP A 371 21.44 52.92 -6.20
N SER A 372 21.38 54.24 -6.03
CA SER A 372 20.88 55.26 -6.93
C SER A 372 21.98 55.73 -7.87
N GLY A 373 21.68 55.91 -9.16
CA GLY A 373 22.57 56.61 -10.09
C GLY A 373 22.10 56.57 -11.55
N SER A 374 21.25 57.55 -11.90
CA SER A 374 21.19 58.31 -13.18
C SER A 374 21.86 57.74 -14.45
N ASP A 375 21.09 57.50 -15.51
CA ASP A 375 20.94 58.42 -16.67
C ASP A 375 20.48 57.71 -17.96
N ASP A 376 19.44 58.29 -18.55
CA ASP A 376 19.13 58.54 -19.96
C ASP A 376 19.05 57.45 -21.07
N GLN A 377 17.91 57.58 -21.77
CA GLN A 377 17.67 57.54 -23.22
C GLN A 377 17.12 56.27 -23.94
N ASP A 378 15.89 56.51 -24.44
CA ASP A 378 15.41 56.31 -25.81
C ASP A 378 14.42 55.18 -26.20
N GLN A 379 13.37 55.67 -26.86
CA GLN A 379 12.19 55.00 -27.42
C GLN A 379 12.51 54.18 -28.68
N LYS A 380 11.83 53.03 -28.88
CA LYS A 380 10.71 52.90 -29.85
C LYS A 380 10.20 51.44 -30.01
N PRO A 381 8.93 51.25 -30.41
CA PRO A 381 8.26 49.95 -30.50
C PRO A 381 8.30 49.35 -31.92
N VAL A 382 8.23 48.02 -32.06
CA VAL A 382 8.07 47.35 -33.37
C VAL A 382 6.77 46.54 -33.42
N ARG A 383 6.04 46.81 -34.50
CA ARG A 383 4.68 46.43 -34.90
C ARG A 383 4.46 44.94 -35.17
N ALA A 384 3.21 44.53 -34.95
CA ALA A 384 2.54 43.40 -35.58
C ALA A 384 2.39 43.57 -37.12
N ILE A 385 2.55 42.49 -37.89
CA ILE A 385 2.02 42.38 -39.26
C ILE A 385 1.49 40.96 -39.53
N SER A 386 0.33 40.95 -40.18
CA SER A 386 -0.57 39.86 -40.54
C SER A 386 -0.10 38.98 -41.71
N THR A 387 -0.68 37.79 -41.76
CA THR A 387 -0.92 36.86 -42.90
C THR A 387 -0.88 37.44 -44.33
N ARG A 388 -0.41 36.64 -45.32
CA ARG A 388 -1.23 35.98 -46.39
C ARG A 388 -0.37 35.42 -47.56
N SER A 389 -0.62 34.14 -47.90
CA SER A 389 -0.60 33.45 -49.21
C SER A 389 0.25 33.96 -50.39
N ARG A 390 1.01 33.06 -51.04
CA ARG A 390 1.00 32.93 -52.51
C ARG A 390 1.42 31.56 -53.04
N SER A 391 0.64 31.10 -54.02
CA SER A 391 0.80 29.93 -54.89
C SER A 391 1.54 30.29 -56.19
N LYS A 392 2.39 29.38 -56.71
CA LYS A 392 2.63 28.97 -58.12
C LYS A 392 4.07 28.38 -58.22
N LYS A 393 4.31 27.16 -58.71
CA LYS A 393 4.15 26.54 -60.06
C LYS A 393 5.18 27.02 -61.10
N GLU A 394 5.84 26.02 -61.71
CA GLU A 394 6.61 25.96 -62.97
C GLU A 394 8.03 26.56 -62.99
N VAL A 395 9.05 25.68 -63.10
CA VAL A 395 9.66 25.25 -64.37
C VAL A 395 9.90 23.74 -64.33
#